data_AF-A0A4R6PLI3-F1
#
_entry.id   AF-A0A4R6PLI3-F1
#
_cell.length_a   1.000
_cell.length_b   1.000
_cell.length_c   1.000
_cell.angle_alpha   90.00
_cell.angle_beta   90.00
_cell.angle_gamma   90.00
#
_symmetry.space_group_name_H-M   'P 1'
#
loop_
_entity.id
_entity.type
_entity.pdbx_description
1 polymer ?
#
loop_
_entity_poly.entity_id
_entity_poly.type
_entity_poly.pdbx_seq_one_letter_code
_entity_poly.pdbx_strand_id
1 'polypeptide(L)'
;MGNQLFVHRHWYERSLAKDLKNPAAVFDVLIEQDYLEAEGTTSVSVWNPETRDHEQIVETTYHPTSKAYALANASATTPVHRATAEKALAGFLQRVGQATADPMNLVVVDRVVLFGSMMDPNRQRVSDVDLAVSFIENGAVFEAAGGYALSGSVFLAEMNGARHPSGYRGEFGVRKFLKNRSRVLSLARLSEDGAIAGLPPETTSHRVLYERPRVV
;
A
#
# COMPACT_ATOMS: atom_id res chain seq x y z
N MET A 1 -9.89 -9.88 3.67
CA MET A 1 -9.70 -9.26 4.99
C MET A 1 -8.26 -8.77 5.08
N GLY A 2 -8.02 -7.51 4.72
CA GLY A 2 -6.74 -6.87 5.06
C GLY A 2 -6.63 -6.79 6.58
N ASN A 3 -5.47 -7.15 7.14
CA ASN A 3 -5.21 -6.97 8.57
C ASN A 3 -5.28 -5.48 8.88
N GLN A 4 -6.41 -5.05 9.44
CA GLN A 4 -6.55 -3.72 10.02
C GLN A 4 -5.54 -3.62 11.17
N LEU A 5 -4.65 -2.65 11.11
CA LEU A 5 -3.63 -2.45 12.13
C LEU A 5 -4.30 -1.78 13.32
N PHE A 6 -4.46 -2.51 14.41
CA PHE A 6 -4.93 -1.95 15.68
C PHE A 6 -3.73 -1.51 16.53
N VAL A 7 -3.90 -0.41 17.24
CA VAL A 7 -2.91 0.15 18.15
C VAL A 7 -3.52 0.22 19.55
N HIS A 8 -2.82 -0.36 20.52
CA HIS A 8 -3.17 -0.26 21.93
C HIS A 8 -2.21 0.71 22.62
N ARG A 9 -2.76 1.64 23.42
CA ARG A 9 -1.95 2.63 24.16
C ARG A 9 -0.89 1.97 25.03
N HIS A 10 -1.27 0.93 25.77
CA HIS A 10 -0.36 0.15 26.61
C HIS A 10 0.90 -0.34 25.85
N TRP A 11 0.70 -0.99 24.71
CA TRP A 11 1.80 -1.56 23.91
C TRP A 11 2.59 -0.49 23.17
N TYR A 12 1.93 0.61 22.79
CA TYR A 12 2.62 1.77 22.22
C TYR A 12 3.64 2.33 23.21
N GLU A 13 3.22 2.63 24.43
CA GLU A 13 4.07 3.26 25.44
C GLU A 13 5.21 2.34 25.92
N ARG A 14 4.93 1.04 26.10
CA ARG A 14 5.90 0.10 26.67
C ARG A 14 6.82 -0.58 25.67
N SER A 15 6.43 -0.65 24.40
CA SER A 15 7.17 -1.42 23.39
C SER A 15 7.48 -0.60 22.16
N LEU A 16 6.45 -0.14 21.43
CA LEU A 16 6.63 0.47 20.11
C LEU A 16 7.34 1.83 20.16
N ALA A 17 7.10 2.60 21.23
CA ALA A 17 7.60 3.94 21.41
C ALA A 17 8.44 4.11 22.69
N LYS A 18 8.97 2.99 23.23
CA LYS A 18 9.75 2.96 24.47
C LYS A 18 10.98 3.88 24.47
N ASP A 19 11.50 4.19 23.29
CA ASP A 19 12.68 5.03 23.09
C ASP A 19 12.34 6.54 23.05
N LEU A 20 11.04 6.91 23.03
CA LEU A 20 10.61 8.30 23.12
C LEU A 20 10.70 8.79 24.57
N LYS A 21 11.06 10.07 24.75
CA LYS A 21 11.10 10.71 26.08
C LYS A 21 9.74 10.78 26.76
N ASN A 22 8.65 10.89 25.99
CA ASN A 22 7.28 10.95 26.49
C ASN A 22 6.30 10.31 25.49
N PRO A 23 6.21 8.97 25.44
CA PRO A 23 5.36 8.28 24.48
C PRO A 23 3.87 8.57 24.71
N ALA A 24 3.43 8.71 25.97
CA ALA A 24 2.04 9.02 26.30
C ALA A 24 1.58 10.33 25.66
N ALA A 25 2.36 11.41 25.81
CA ALA A 25 2.01 12.70 25.21
C ALA A 25 2.01 12.66 23.68
N VAL A 26 2.90 11.88 23.06
CA VAL A 26 2.88 11.70 21.59
C VAL A 26 1.62 10.97 21.16
N PHE A 27 1.19 9.94 21.91
CA PHE A 27 -0.04 9.22 21.64
C PHE A 27 -1.27 10.14 21.73
N ASP A 28 -1.34 10.98 22.77
CA ASP A 28 -2.42 11.97 22.93
C ASP A 28 -2.45 12.96 21.76
N VAL A 29 -1.29 13.46 21.31
CA VAL A 29 -1.20 14.32 20.12
C VAL A 29 -1.69 13.59 18.86
N LEU A 30 -1.42 12.30 18.70
CA LEU A 30 -1.91 11.53 17.55
C LEU A 30 -3.45 11.42 17.55
N ILE A 31 -4.08 11.31 18.73
CA ILE A 31 -5.54 11.34 18.85
C ILE A 31 -6.06 12.76 18.57
N GLU A 32 -5.51 13.78 19.24
CA GLU A 32 -5.93 15.18 19.10
C GLU A 32 -5.81 15.69 17.66
N GLN A 33 -4.80 15.22 16.93
CA GLN A 33 -4.55 15.57 15.54
C GLN A 33 -5.22 14.61 14.55
N ASP A 34 -6.17 13.77 14.97
CA ASP A 34 -6.96 12.90 14.09
C ASP A 34 -6.11 11.91 13.28
N TYR A 35 -5.01 11.44 13.85
CA TYR A 35 -4.19 10.36 13.31
C TYR A 35 -4.62 8.98 13.84
N LEU A 36 -5.20 8.94 15.04
CA LEU A 36 -5.76 7.74 15.65
C LEU A 36 -7.20 7.98 16.03
N GLU A 37 -8.08 7.04 15.69
CA GLU A 37 -9.49 7.06 16.07
C GLU A 37 -9.78 5.85 16.96
N ALA A 38 -10.63 6.05 17.98
CA ALA A 38 -10.99 5.01 18.93
C ALA A 38 -12.09 4.11 18.34
N GLU A 39 -11.87 2.79 18.37
CA GLU A 39 -12.81 1.82 17.78
C GLU A 39 -13.64 1.09 18.84
N GLY A 40 -13.10 0.94 20.04
CA GLY A 40 -13.74 0.23 21.14
C GLY A 40 -12.77 -0.16 22.23
N THR A 41 -13.15 -1.13 23.06
CA THR A 41 -12.30 -1.64 24.14
C THR A 41 -12.04 -3.14 23.97
N THR A 42 -10.84 -3.58 24.30
CA THR A 42 -10.49 -5.00 24.36
C THR A 42 -9.87 -5.36 25.70
N SER A 43 -10.05 -6.61 26.12
CA SER A 43 -9.27 -7.18 27.22
C SER A 43 -7.92 -7.64 26.66
N VAL A 44 -6.83 -7.21 27.27
CA VAL A 44 -5.47 -7.63 26.92
C VAL A 44 -4.80 -8.24 28.14
N SER A 45 -4.16 -9.38 27.92
CA SER A 45 -3.34 -10.03 28.94
C SER A 45 -1.96 -9.37 28.98
N VAL A 46 -1.58 -8.86 30.14
CA VAL A 46 -0.31 -8.18 30.36
C VAL A 46 0.45 -8.86 31.49
N TRP A 47 1.75 -9.07 31.27
CA TRP A 47 2.63 -9.57 32.32
C TRP A 47 2.86 -8.49 33.38
N ASN A 48 2.49 -8.78 34.63
CA ASN A 48 2.81 -7.94 35.78
C ASN A 48 4.08 -8.49 36.47
N PRO A 49 5.21 -7.77 36.44
CA PRO A 49 6.46 -8.24 37.04
C PRO A 49 6.44 -8.29 38.57
N GLU A 50 5.54 -7.55 39.24
CA GLU A 50 5.44 -7.53 40.70
C GLU A 50 4.71 -8.77 41.22
N THR A 51 3.58 -9.12 40.59
CA THR A 51 2.79 -10.30 40.94
C THR A 51 3.31 -11.57 40.26
N ARG A 52 4.16 -11.42 39.23
CA ARG A 52 4.68 -12.50 38.37
C ARG A 52 3.57 -13.34 37.74
N ASP A 53 2.49 -12.66 37.36
CA ASP A 53 1.33 -13.28 36.72
C ASP A 53 0.81 -12.40 35.57
N HIS A 54 -0.08 -12.98 34.78
CA HIS A 54 -0.79 -12.30 33.72
C HIS A 54 -2.09 -11.67 34.24
N GLU A 55 -2.19 -10.36 34.14
CA GLU A 55 -3.40 -9.62 34.50
C GLU A 55 -4.18 -9.23 33.24
N GLN A 56 -5.50 -9.25 33.34
CA GLN A 56 -6.38 -8.77 32.28
C GLN A 56 -6.65 -7.29 32.51
N ILE A 57 -6.24 -6.46 31.57
CA ILE A 57 -6.56 -5.03 31.56
C ILE A 57 -7.51 -4.73 30.41
N VAL A 58 -8.46 -3.83 30.63
CA VAL A 58 -9.35 -3.33 29.59
C VAL A 58 -8.72 -2.08 28.99
N GLU A 59 -8.41 -2.14 27.70
CA GLU A 59 -7.73 -1.07 26.97
C GLU A 59 -8.59 -0.58 25.82
N THR A 60 -8.53 0.72 25.56
CA THR A 60 -9.13 1.28 24.33
C THR A 60 -8.27 0.89 23.14
N THR A 61 -8.92 0.41 22.10
CA THR A 61 -8.29 0.04 20.83
C THR A 61 -8.46 1.20 19.86
N TYR A 62 -7.37 1.56 19.20
CA TYR A 62 -7.34 2.62 18.21
C TYR A 62 -6.97 2.05 16.84
N HIS A 63 -7.45 2.68 15.77
CA HIS A 63 -7.02 2.39 14.42
C HIS A 63 -6.43 3.66 13.78
N PRO A 64 -5.42 3.53 12.91
CA PRO A 64 -4.91 4.66 12.16
C PRO A 64 -5.96 5.17 11.18
N THR A 65 -6.15 6.49 11.15
CA THR A 65 -7.04 7.15 10.19
C THR A 65 -6.39 7.23 8.81
N SER A 66 -7.17 7.60 7.78
CA SER A 66 -6.64 7.91 6.44
C SER A 66 -5.52 8.95 6.48
N LYS A 67 -5.57 9.89 7.44
CA LYS A 67 -4.53 10.90 7.67
C LYS A 67 -3.23 10.28 8.18
N ALA A 68 -3.29 9.29 9.06
CA ALA A 68 -2.10 8.58 9.55
C ALA A 68 -1.45 7.73 8.47
N TYR A 69 -2.24 7.00 7.69
CA TYR A 69 -1.72 6.27 6.55
C TYR A 69 -1.11 7.20 5.49
N ALA A 70 -1.71 8.36 5.25
CA ALA A 70 -1.13 9.36 4.36
C ALA A 70 0.22 9.87 4.88
N LEU A 71 0.35 10.12 6.19
CA LEU A 71 1.61 10.55 6.81
C LEU A 71 2.68 9.43 6.78
N ALA A 72 2.30 8.19 7.11
CA ALA A 72 3.22 7.05 7.13
C ALA A 72 3.77 6.72 5.73
N ASN A 73 2.95 6.92 4.70
CA ASN A 73 3.34 6.75 3.30
C ASN A 73 3.90 8.03 2.66
N ALA A 74 3.87 9.17 3.35
CA ALA A 74 4.33 10.43 2.80
C ALA A 74 5.82 10.37 2.49
N SER A 75 6.16 10.72 1.25
CA SER A 75 7.56 10.88 0.87
C SER A 75 8.13 12.15 1.50
N ALA A 76 9.26 12.04 2.20
CA ALA A 76 10.05 13.20 2.67
C ALA A 76 10.81 13.91 1.52
N THR A 77 10.54 13.55 0.27
CA THR A 77 11.21 14.09 -0.91
C THR A 77 10.65 15.48 -1.26
N THR A 78 11.47 16.32 -1.89
CA THR A 78 11.03 17.62 -2.38
C THR A 78 9.82 17.50 -3.31
N PRO A 79 8.71 18.21 -3.03
CA PRO A 79 7.53 18.20 -3.88
C PRO A 79 7.85 18.58 -5.33
N VAL A 80 7.16 17.94 -6.27
CA VAL A 80 7.29 18.19 -7.71
C VAL A 80 6.21 19.15 -8.21
N HIS A 81 6.50 19.83 -9.33
CA HIS A 81 5.48 20.57 -10.06
C HIS A 81 4.41 19.61 -10.59
N ARG A 82 3.14 20.03 -10.54
CA ARG A 82 2.01 19.28 -11.09
C ARG A 82 2.24 18.81 -12.53
N ALA A 83 2.77 19.67 -13.40
CA ALA A 83 3.08 19.31 -14.78
C ALA A 83 4.08 18.13 -14.90
N THR A 84 5.06 18.04 -13.99
CA THR A 84 6.00 16.90 -13.92
C THR A 84 5.28 15.62 -13.49
N ALA A 85 4.39 15.74 -12.49
CA ALA A 85 3.58 14.63 -12.01
C ALA A 85 2.63 14.11 -13.09
N GLU A 86 1.95 14.99 -13.82
CA GLU A 86 1.07 14.66 -14.96
C GLU A 86 1.83 13.96 -16.09
N LYS A 87 3.03 14.44 -16.43
CA LYS A 87 3.90 13.76 -17.41
C LYS A 87 4.30 12.36 -16.95
N ALA A 88 4.65 12.20 -15.67
CA ALA A 88 4.98 10.90 -15.10
C ALA A 88 3.78 9.94 -15.11
N LEU A 89 2.58 10.46 -14.81
CA LEU A 89 1.33 9.71 -14.84
C LEU A 89 0.97 9.26 -16.26
N ALA A 90 1.07 10.14 -17.26
CA ALA A 90 0.83 9.79 -18.65
C ALA A 90 1.79 8.67 -19.12
N GLY A 91 3.08 8.78 -18.79
CA GLY A 91 4.06 7.72 -19.09
C GLY A 91 3.76 6.42 -18.34
N PHE A 92 3.23 6.48 -17.12
CA PHE A 92 2.76 5.29 -16.39
C PHE A 92 1.61 4.60 -17.12
N LEU A 93 0.59 5.33 -17.55
CA LEU A 93 -0.57 4.76 -18.27
C LEU A 93 -0.15 4.14 -19.62
N GLN A 94 0.83 4.73 -20.32
CA GLN A 94 1.42 4.08 -21.50
C GLN A 94 2.05 2.73 -21.17
N ARG A 95 2.78 2.63 -20.06
CA ARG A 95 3.37 1.37 -19.60
C ARG A 95 2.32 0.35 -19.14
N VAL A 96 1.19 0.79 -18.59
CA VAL A 96 0.05 -0.09 -18.31
C VAL A 96 -0.41 -0.77 -19.60
N GLY A 97 -0.62 -0.02 -20.68
CA GLY A 97 -0.96 -0.59 -21.99
C GLY A 97 0.09 -1.56 -22.51
N GLN A 98 1.39 -1.22 -22.39
CA GLN A 98 2.49 -2.11 -22.79
C GLN A 98 2.53 -3.40 -21.97
N ALA A 99 2.33 -3.32 -20.64
CA ALA A 99 2.34 -4.47 -19.77
C ALA A 99 1.16 -5.42 -20.05
N THR A 100 -0.02 -4.87 -20.34
CA THR A 100 -1.20 -5.67 -20.69
C THR A 100 -1.03 -6.41 -22.03
N ALA A 101 -0.26 -5.85 -22.98
CA ALA A 101 -0.03 -6.45 -24.29
C ALA A 101 1.16 -7.41 -24.35
N ASP A 102 2.00 -7.49 -23.31
CA ASP A 102 3.23 -8.29 -23.31
C ASP A 102 2.92 -9.77 -22.98
N PRO A 103 3.15 -10.72 -23.91
CA PRO A 103 2.87 -12.13 -23.71
C PRO A 103 3.82 -12.81 -22.72
N MET A 104 4.87 -12.12 -22.25
CA MET A 104 5.78 -12.63 -21.23
C MET A 104 5.35 -12.25 -19.80
N ASN A 105 4.24 -11.53 -19.63
CA ASN A 105 3.73 -11.22 -18.30
C ASN A 105 2.73 -12.30 -17.85
N LEU A 106 3.04 -12.95 -16.72
CA LEU A 106 2.18 -13.96 -16.09
C LEU A 106 0.93 -13.34 -15.46
N VAL A 107 0.95 -12.03 -15.23
CA VAL A 107 -0.17 -11.24 -14.71
C VAL A 107 -0.43 -10.05 -15.62
N VAL A 108 -1.64 -9.54 -15.61
CA VAL A 108 -2.00 -8.28 -16.27
C VAL A 108 -2.55 -7.28 -15.28
N VAL A 109 -2.42 -6.00 -15.61
CA VAL A 109 -3.02 -4.92 -14.81
C VAL A 109 -4.53 -5.03 -14.91
N ASP A 110 -5.18 -5.11 -13.75
CA ASP A 110 -6.63 -5.19 -13.65
C ASP A 110 -7.24 -3.80 -13.44
N ARG A 111 -6.78 -3.08 -12.42
CA ARG A 111 -7.26 -1.75 -12.10
C ARG A 111 -6.14 -0.84 -11.61
N VAL A 112 -6.24 0.44 -11.96
CA VAL A 112 -5.37 1.51 -11.48
C VAL A 112 -6.22 2.62 -10.90
N VAL A 113 -5.91 3.01 -9.67
CA VAL A 113 -6.57 4.09 -8.94
C VAL A 113 -5.55 5.17 -8.57
N LEU A 114 -5.87 6.42 -8.88
CA LEU A 114 -5.15 7.60 -8.38
C LEU A 114 -5.74 8.03 -7.05
N PHE A 115 -4.89 8.37 -6.09
CA PHE A 115 -5.29 8.94 -4.81
C PHE A 115 -4.27 10.00 -4.36
N GLY A 116 -4.39 10.44 -3.11
CA GLY A 116 -3.40 11.31 -2.49
C GLY A 116 -3.34 12.73 -3.07
N SER A 117 -2.16 13.34 -3.04
CA SER A 117 -2.03 14.80 -3.21
C SER A 117 -2.41 15.35 -4.58
N MET A 118 -2.44 14.50 -5.61
CA MET A 118 -2.89 14.87 -6.96
C MET A 118 -4.41 15.02 -7.12
N MET A 119 -5.19 14.56 -6.13
CA MET A 119 -6.66 14.67 -6.14
C MET A 119 -7.14 16.12 -6.02
N ASP A 120 -6.37 16.99 -5.38
CA ASP A 120 -6.65 18.43 -5.35
C ASP A 120 -6.19 19.09 -6.66
N PRO A 121 -7.11 19.62 -7.49
CA PRO A 121 -6.75 20.27 -8.76
C PRO A 121 -6.01 21.59 -8.56
N ASN A 122 -6.17 22.25 -7.42
CA ASN A 122 -5.57 23.57 -7.14
C ASN A 122 -4.12 23.45 -6.63
N ARG A 123 -3.70 22.25 -6.23
CA ARG A 123 -2.35 21.99 -5.73
C ARG A 123 -1.31 21.93 -6.85
N GLN A 124 -0.46 22.96 -6.92
CA GLN A 124 0.62 23.09 -7.91
C GLN A 124 1.90 22.33 -7.55
N ARG A 125 2.10 22.07 -6.26
CA ARG A 125 3.23 21.32 -5.68
C ARG A 125 2.68 20.04 -5.04
N VAL A 126 2.88 18.91 -5.70
CA VAL A 126 2.45 17.59 -5.22
C VAL A 126 3.67 16.81 -4.73
N SER A 127 3.52 15.99 -3.69
CA SER A 127 4.63 15.18 -3.16
C SER A 127 5.14 14.23 -4.27
N ASP A 128 4.21 13.45 -4.79
CA ASP A 128 4.37 12.39 -5.77
C ASP A 128 2.99 12.02 -6.35
N VAL A 129 2.97 11.04 -7.25
CA VAL A 129 1.77 10.47 -7.85
C VAL A 129 1.46 9.16 -7.15
N ASP A 130 0.45 9.18 -6.28
CA ASP A 130 0.01 8.01 -5.52
C ASP A 130 -0.94 7.15 -6.36
N LEU A 131 -0.49 5.93 -6.70
CA LEU A 131 -1.24 4.99 -7.53
C LEU A 131 -1.41 3.65 -6.80
N ALA A 132 -2.65 3.18 -6.69
CA ALA A 132 -2.93 1.82 -6.25
C ALA A 132 -3.21 0.94 -7.48
N VAL A 133 -2.55 -0.21 -7.54
CA VAL A 133 -2.61 -1.11 -8.70
C VAL A 133 -3.01 -2.51 -8.24
N SER A 134 -4.01 -3.09 -8.89
CA SER A 134 -4.35 -4.51 -8.81
C SER A 134 -3.89 -5.24 -10.07
N PHE A 135 -3.58 -6.52 -9.89
CA PHE A 135 -3.19 -7.43 -10.95
C PHE A 135 -4.07 -8.67 -10.87
N ILE A 136 -4.32 -9.28 -12.03
CA ILE A 136 -4.94 -10.60 -12.12
C ILE A 136 -4.09 -11.51 -12.99
N GLU A 137 -4.28 -12.82 -12.86
CA GLU A 137 -3.60 -13.81 -13.67
C GLU A 137 -3.91 -13.59 -15.17
N ASN A 138 -2.86 -13.71 -15.98
CA ASN A 138 -3.01 -13.75 -17.42
C ASN A 138 -3.34 -15.18 -17.85
N GLY A 139 -4.56 -15.65 -17.57
CA GLY A 139 -4.92 -17.09 -17.57
C GLY A 139 -4.30 -17.93 -18.69
N ALA A 140 -4.48 -17.56 -19.96
CA ALA A 140 -3.93 -18.33 -21.08
C ALA A 140 -2.39 -18.39 -21.08
N VAL A 141 -1.72 -17.29 -20.76
CA VAL A 141 -0.25 -17.23 -20.66
C VAL A 141 0.24 -17.93 -19.40
N PHE A 142 -0.46 -17.75 -18.28
CA PHE A 142 -0.12 -18.32 -16.99
C PHE A 142 -0.10 -19.85 -17.06
N GLU A 143 -1.18 -20.44 -17.57
CA GLU A 143 -1.28 -21.89 -17.74
C GLU A 143 -0.24 -22.41 -18.75
N ALA A 144 -0.11 -21.76 -19.91
CA ALA A 144 0.86 -22.16 -20.93
C ALA A 144 2.32 -22.10 -20.43
N ALA A 145 2.61 -21.22 -19.49
CA ALA A 145 3.94 -21.07 -18.89
C ALA A 145 4.23 -22.11 -17.78
N GLY A 146 3.27 -22.96 -17.41
CA GLY A 146 3.40 -23.95 -16.35
C GLY A 146 2.82 -23.52 -15.00
N GLY A 147 1.95 -22.51 -15.01
CA GLY A 147 1.12 -22.09 -13.88
C GLY A 147 1.92 -21.75 -12.62
N TYR A 148 1.42 -22.20 -11.47
CA TYR A 148 2.00 -21.92 -10.15
C TYR A 148 3.45 -22.40 -10.00
N ALA A 149 3.84 -23.48 -10.68
CA ALA A 149 5.20 -24.01 -10.58
C ALA A 149 6.23 -23.01 -11.13
N LEU A 150 6.00 -22.46 -12.33
CA LEU A 150 6.87 -21.43 -12.89
C LEU A 150 6.69 -20.09 -12.16
N SER A 151 5.46 -19.70 -11.83
CA SER A 151 5.19 -18.42 -11.16
C SER A 151 5.97 -18.31 -9.84
N GLY A 152 6.03 -19.38 -9.06
CA GLY A 152 6.82 -19.44 -7.83
C GLY A 152 8.31 -19.20 -8.05
N SER A 153 8.92 -19.82 -9.07
CA SER A 153 10.35 -19.63 -9.38
C SER A 153 10.64 -18.24 -9.95
N VAL A 154 9.73 -17.68 -10.76
CA VAL A 154 9.80 -16.31 -11.28
C VAL A 154 9.76 -15.30 -10.13
N PHE A 155 8.81 -15.47 -9.20
CA PHE A 155 8.69 -14.64 -8.01
C PHE A 155 9.98 -14.62 -7.19
N LEU A 156 10.55 -15.80 -6.89
CA LEU A 156 11.80 -15.90 -6.13
C LEU A 156 12.96 -15.19 -6.84
N ALA A 157 13.09 -15.33 -8.16
CA ALA A 157 14.11 -14.62 -8.93
C ALA A 157 13.92 -13.10 -8.83
N GLU A 158 12.69 -12.60 -8.95
CA GLU A 158 12.37 -11.17 -8.91
C GLU A 158 12.58 -10.54 -7.51
N MET A 159 12.30 -11.29 -6.45
CA MET A 159 12.61 -10.92 -5.07
C MET A 159 14.11 -10.77 -4.86
N ASN A 160 14.91 -11.65 -5.47
CA ASN A 160 16.37 -11.57 -5.46
C ASN A 160 16.92 -10.51 -6.43
N GLY A 161 16.05 -9.72 -7.08
CA GLY A 161 16.44 -8.66 -7.99
C GLY A 161 16.94 -9.15 -9.36
N ALA A 162 16.80 -10.44 -9.65
CA ALA A 162 17.19 -11.06 -10.90
C ALA A 162 16.01 -11.23 -11.86
N ARG A 163 16.32 -11.47 -13.15
CA ARG A 163 15.33 -11.94 -14.13
C ARG A 163 15.34 -13.47 -14.14
N HIS A 164 14.16 -14.07 -14.18
CA HIS A 164 14.06 -15.52 -14.31
C HIS A 164 14.52 -15.98 -15.72
N PRO A 165 15.25 -17.11 -15.86
CA PRO A 165 15.76 -17.58 -17.15
C PRO A 165 14.68 -17.84 -18.22
N SER A 166 13.45 -18.15 -17.80
CA SER A 166 12.33 -18.34 -18.73
C SER A 166 11.92 -17.06 -19.47
N GLY A 167 12.41 -15.90 -19.06
CA GLY A 167 12.07 -14.61 -19.65
C GLY A 167 10.73 -14.04 -19.19
N TYR A 168 9.86 -14.86 -18.59
CA TYR A 168 8.59 -14.45 -17.99
C TYR A 168 8.78 -13.49 -16.82
N ARG A 169 7.73 -12.71 -16.57
CA ARG A 169 7.67 -11.70 -15.51
C ARG A 169 6.44 -11.90 -14.64
N GLY A 170 6.65 -11.91 -13.33
CA GLY A 170 5.61 -11.98 -12.31
C GLY A 170 5.13 -10.59 -11.89
N GLU A 171 4.29 -10.53 -10.86
CA GLU A 171 3.76 -9.25 -10.35
C GLU A 171 4.87 -8.28 -9.96
N PHE A 172 5.91 -8.76 -9.25
CA PHE A 172 7.00 -7.91 -8.78
C PHE A 172 7.75 -7.25 -9.94
N GLY A 173 8.04 -8.01 -10.98
CA GLY A 173 8.67 -7.51 -12.19
C GLY A 173 7.77 -6.53 -12.93
N VAL A 174 6.47 -6.83 -13.08
CA VAL A 174 5.54 -5.93 -13.77
C VAL A 174 5.42 -4.62 -12.99
N ARG A 175 5.27 -4.68 -11.67
CA ARG A 175 5.25 -3.51 -10.78
C ARG A 175 6.53 -2.67 -10.90
N LYS A 176 7.71 -3.30 -10.94
CA LYS A 176 9.00 -2.62 -11.17
C LYS A 176 9.05 -1.92 -12.54
N PHE A 177 8.55 -2.58 -13.59
CA PHE A 177 8.45 -2.02 -14.93
C PHE A 177 7.51 -0.81 -14.97
N LEU A 178 6.33 -0.91 -14.37
CA LEU A 178 5.38 0.21 -14.28
C LEU A 178 5.97 1.41 -13.53
N LYS A 179 6.66 1.15 -12.40
CA LYS A 179 7.36 2.20 -11.64
C LYS A 179 8.48 2.86 -12.44
N ASN A 180 9.18 2.09 -13.28
CA ASN A 180 10.30 2.54 -14.10
C ASN A 180 11.35 3.36 -13.33
N ARG A 181 11.62 2.97 -12.07
CA ARG A 181 12.51 3.69 -11.14
C ARG A 181 12.15 5.18 -10.94
N SER A 182 10.94 5.59 -11.31
CA SER A 182 10.50 6.96 -11.15
C SER A 182 10.37 7.28 -9.67
N ARG A 183 11.09 8.31 -9.22
CA ARG A 183 10.93 8.88 -7.88
C ARG A 183 9.62 9.66 -7.70
N VAL A 184 8.93 9.94 -8.81
CA VAL A 184 7.68 10.71 -8.84
C VAL A 184 6.46 9.79 -8.69
N LEU A 185 6.63 8.48 -8.87
CA LEU A 185 5.53 7.51 -8.79
C LEU A 185 5.63 6.70 -7.49
N SER A 186 4.55 6.71 -6.72
CA SER A 186 4.35 5.83 -5.58
C SER A 186 3.33 4.76 -5.96
N LEU A 187 3.68 3.47 -5.78
CA LEU A 187 2.82 2.35 -6.16
C LEU A 187 2.40 1.54 -4.94
N ALA A 188 1.14 1.67 -4.56
CA ALA A 188 0.49 0.88 -3.52
C ALA A 188 -0.19 -0.37 -4.10
N ARG A 189 -0.59 -1.28 -3.20
CA ARG A 189 -1.50 -2.38 -3.53
C ARG A 189 -2.94 -1.86 -3.54
N LEU A 190 -3.70 -2.26 -4.55
CA LEU A 190 -5.16 -2.24 -4.54
C LEU A 190 -5.62 -3.68 -4.27
N SER A 191 -6.36 -3.90 -3.18
CA SER A 191 -6.88 -5.22 -2.84
C SER A 191 -8.17 -5.54 -3.60
N GLU A 192 -8.57 -6.81 -3.57
CA GLU A 192 -9.79 -7.31 -4.24
C GLU A 192 -11.06 -6.66 -3.71
N ASP A 193 -11.09 -6.35 -2.41
CA ASP A 193 -12.17 -5.60 -1.75
C ASP A 193 -12.10 -4.08 -2.02
N GLY A 194 -11.16 -3.63 -2.86
CA GLY A 194 -11.04 -2.24 -3.28
C GLY A 194 -10.26 -1.35 -2.31
N ALA A 195 -9.68 -1.89 -1.23
CA ALA A 195 -8.89 -1.09 -0.30
C ALA A 195 -7.64 -0.51 -0.97
N ILE A 196 -7.44 0.79 -0.78
CA ILE A 196 -6.38 1.61 -1.41
C ILE A 196 -5.28 1.78 -0.38
N ALA A 197 -4.13 1.13 -0.59
CA ALA A 197 -3.03 1.14 0.37
C ALA A 197 -3.43 0.66 1.78
N GLY A 198 -4.43 -0.24 1.86
CA GLY A 198 -4.97 -0.75 3.12
C GLY A 198 -6.09 0.10 3.74
N LEU A 199 -6.48 1.19 3.10
CA LEU A 199 -7.60 2.03 3.53
C LEU A 199 -8.91 1.66 2.81
N PRO A 200 -10.06 1.73 3.49
CA PRO A 200 -11.36 1.53 2.86
C PRO A 200 -11.57 2.49 1.67
N PRO A 201 -12.14 2.01 0.55
CA PRO A 201 -12.38 2.86 -0.62
C PRO A 201 -13.40 3.98 -0.35
N GLU A 202 -14.38 3.73 0.52
CA GLU A 202 -15.44 4.67 0.91
C GLU A 202 -14.90 5.94 1.59
N THR A 203 -13.81 5.82 2.34
CA THR A 203 -13.23 6.92 3.13
C THR A 203 -11.97 7.52 2.49
N THR A 204 -11.56 7.00 1.33
CA THR A 204 -10.34 7.42 0.63
C THR A 204 -10.71 8.16 -0.65
N SER A 205 -10.45 9.47 -0.73
CA SER A 205 -10.67 10.22 -1.98
C SER A 205 -9.79 9.67 -3.10
N HIS A 206 -10.42 9.21 -4.18
CA HIS A 206 -9.72 8.52 -5.26
C HIS A 206 -10.41 8.68 -6.62
N ARG A 207 -9.69 8.32 -7.68
CA ARG A 207 -10.20 8.28 -9.06
C ARG A 207 -9.67 7.06 -9.79
N VAL A 208 -10.57 6.26 -10.36
CA VAL A 208 -10.18 5.17 -11.27
C VAL A 208 -9.60 5.75 -12.56
N LEU A 209 -8.39 5.34 -12.92
CA LEU A 209 -7.70 5.77 -14.14
C LEU A 209 -7.70 4.71 -15.24
N TYR A 210 -7.74 3.45 -14.84
CA TYR A 210 -7.78 2.31 -15.74
C TYR A 210 -8.54 1.19 -15.07
N GLU A 211 -9.38 0.53 -15.85
CA GLU A 211 -10.04 -0.71 -15.50
C GLU A 211 -10.00 -1.61 -16.73
N ARG A 212 -9.54 -2.85 -16.54
CA ARG A 212 -9.50 -3.84 -17.60
C ARG A 212 -10.92 -4.09 -18.09
N PRO A 213 -11.19 -4.02 -19.41
CA PRO A 213 -12.49 -4.40 -19.94
C PRO A 213 -12.83 -5.84 -19.54
N ARG A 214 -14.02 -6.04 -18.97
CA ARG A 214 -14.53 -7.40 -18.74
C ARG A 214 -14.78 -8.03 -20.11
N VAL A 215 -14.14 -9.16 -20.37
CA VAL A 215 -14.49 -9.99 -21.52
C VAL A 215 -15.84 -10.62 -21.19
N VAL A 216 -16.89 -10.16 -21.87
CA VAL A 216 -18.25 -10.72 -21.79
C VAL A 216 -18.32 -11.96 -22.69
#